data_AF-K1RFD0-F1
#
_entry.id   AF-K1RFD0-F1
#
_cell.length_a   1.000
_cell.length_b   1.000
_cell.length_c   1.000
_cell.angle_alpha   90.00
_cell.angle_beta   90.00
_cell.angle_gamma   90.00
#
_symmetry.space_group_name_H-M   'P 1'
#
loop_
_entity.id
_entity.type
_entity.pdbx_description
1 polymer ?
#
loop_
_entity_poly.entity_id
_entity_poly.type
_entity_poly.pdbx_seq_one_letter_code
_entity_poly.pdbx_strand_id
1 'polypeptide(L)'
;MAEQSLKEKTAKGLFWGGLSNGVQQLLNLFFGIFLSRILNAEDYGMVGMLSIFSLIAGSLQESGFTAALANKRDISHKDYNAVFWFSTGLSACLYLILFLCAPLIAEFYHTPELTALARYTFL
;
A
#
# COMPACT_ATOMS: atom_id res chain seq x y z
N MET A 1 -29.21 -28.17 -1.90
CA MET A 1 -28.66 -26.83 -1.59
C MET A 1 -28.90 -25.99 -2.83
N ALA A 2 -29.84 -25.05 -2.81
CA ALA A 2 -30.18 -24.28 -4.00
C ALA A 2 -28.94 -23.52 -4.49
N GLU A 3 -28.51 -23.77 -5.72
CA GLU A 3 -27.39 -23.04 -6.32
C GLU A 3 -27.74 -21.56 -6.38
N GLN A 4 -26.98 -20.72 -5.67
CA GLN A 4 -27.14 -19.27 -5.76
C GLN A 4 -27.02 -18.82 -7.20
N SER A 5 -28.02 -18.06 -7.66
CA SER A 5 -28.06 -17.46 -8.99
C SER A 5 -26.81 -16.61 -9.21
N LEU A 6 -26.30 -16.58 -10.46
CA LEU A 6 -25.18 -15.71 -10.84
C LEU A 6 -25.42 -14.25 -10.42
N LYS A 7 -26.67 -13.79 -10.44
CA LYS A 7 -27.05 -12.46 -9.97
C LYS A 7 -26.78 -12.27 -8.48
N GLU A 8 -27.10 -13.26 -7.64
CA GLU A 8 -26.86 -13.22 -6.19
C GLU A 8 -25.38 -13.30 -5.85
N LYS A 9 -24.61 -14.15 -6.55
CA LYS A 9 -23.16 -14.26 -6.36
C LYS A 9 -22.45 -12.95 -6.72
N THR A 10 -22.81 -12.34 -7.85
CA THR A 10 -22.28 -11.04 -8.26
C THR A 10 -22.69 -9.92 -7.29
N ALA A 11 -23.96 -9.88 -6.87
CA ALA A 11 -24.43 -8.89 -5.90
C ALA A 11 -23.70 -9.00 -4.56
N LYS A 12 -23.47 -10.22 -4.05
CA LYS A 12 -22.73 -10.48 -2.82
C LYS A 12 -21.25 -10.10 -2.94
N GLY A 13 -20.62 -10.39 -4.08
CA GLY A 13 -19.24 -10.01 -4.37
C GLY A 13 -19.06 -8.49 -4.42
N LEU A 14 -19.95 -7.79 -5.13
CA LEU A 14 -19.97 -6.33 -5.20
C LEU A 14 -20.25 -5.70 -3.84
N PHE A 15 -21.19 -6.24 -3.07
CA PHE A 15 -21.48 -5.77 -1.71
C PHE A 15 -20.27 -5.92 -0.80
N TRP A 16 -19.58 -7.07 -0.84
CA TRP A 16 -18.38 -7.29 -0.04
C TRP A 16 -17.21 -6.40 -0.45
N GLY A 17 -16.97 -6.26 -1.76
CA GLY A 17 -15.95 -5.36 -2.30
C GLY A 17 -16.24 -3.90 -1.96
N GLY A 18 -17.50 -3.47 -2.09
CA GLY A 18 -17.96 -2.13 -1.75
C GLY A 18 -17.84 -1.85 -0.25
N LEU A 19 -18.24 -2.79 0.60
CA LEU A 19 -18.11 -2.67 2.05
C LEU A 19 -16.63 -2.59 2.48
N SER A 20 -15.78 -3.46 1.93
CA SER A 20 -14.34 -3.46 2.23
C SER A 20 -13.69 -2.13 1.86
N ASN A 21 -13.93 -1.64 0.64
CA ASN A 21 -13.39 -0.35 0.19
C ASN A 21 -13.98 0.81 1.01
N GLY A 22 -15.30 0.80 1.27
CA GLY A 22 -15.98 1.83 2.04
C GLY A 22 -15.45 1.93 3.47
N VAL A 23 -15.26 0.80 4.16
CA VAL A 23 -14.65 0.76 5.49
C VAL A 23 -13.22 1.30 5.44
N GLN A 24 -12.41 0.89 4.47
CA GLN A 24 -11.03 1.38 4.34
C GLN A 24 -10.98 2.89 4.10
N GLN A 25 -11.91 3.43 3.30
CA GLN A 25 -11.97 4.86 3.01
C GLN A 25 -12.48 5.68 4.20
N LEU A 26 -13.45 5.16 4.95
CA LEU A 26 -13.90 5.76 6.22
C LEU A 26 -12.78 5.75 7.26
N LEU A 27 -12.00 4.67 7.36
CA LEU A 27 -10.84 4.60 8.24
C LEU A 27 -9.78 5.62 7.83
N ASN A 28 -9.43 5.70 6.54
CA ASN A 28 -8.48 6.70 6.04
C ASN A 28 -8.94 8.13 6.34
N LEU A 29 -10.23 8.43 6.15
CA LEU A 29 -10.80 9.73 6.50
C LEU A 29 -10.70 10.00 8.01
N PHE A 30 -11.10 9.03 8.83
CA PHE A 30 -11.06 9.14 10.28
C PHE A 30 -9.64 9.39 10.80
N PHE A 31 -8.68 8.57 10.37
CA PHE A 31 -7.27 8.75 10.75
C PHE A 31 -6.69 10.05 10.18
N GLY A 32 -7.02 10.44 8.95
CA GLY A 32 -6.56 11.70 8.36
C GLY A 32 -7.05 12.92 9.15
N ILE A 33 -8.32 12.94 9.57
CA ILE A 33 -8.86 14.01 10.42
C ILE A 33 -8.22 13.98 11.81
N PHE A 34 -8.03 12.78 12.37
CA PHE A 34 -7.46 12.63 13.70
C PHE A 34 -5.98 13.07 13.74
N LEU A 35 -5.16 12.62 12.78
CA LEU A 35 -3.76 13.03 12.66
C LEU A 35 -3.64 14.53 12.39
N SER A 36 -4.46 15.09 11.50
CA SER A 36 -4.39 16.54 11.21
C SER A 36 -4.79 17.44 12.38
N ARG A 37 -5.47 16.91 13.41
CA ARG A 37 -5.76 17.63 14.66
C ARG A 37 -4.65 17.52 15.70
N ILE A 38 -3.88 16.43 15.69
CA ILE A 38 -2.83 16.16 16.69
C ILE A 38 -1.47 16.65 16.23
N LEU A 39 -1.17 16.49 14.94
CA LEU A 39 0.10 16.89 14.36
C LEU A 39 0.06 18.36 13.94
N ASN A 40 1.20 19.02 14.03
CA ASN A 40 1.37 20.32 13.41
C ASN A 40 1.38 20.20 11.88
N ALA A 41 1.08 21.29 11.19
CA ALA A 41 1.02 21.31 9.72
C ALA A 41 2.35 20.89 9.06
N GLU A 42 3.48 21.19 9.70
CA GLU A 42 4.82 20.82 9.26
C GLU A 42 5.04 19.30 9.34
N ASP A 43 4.76 18.69 10.50
CA ASP A 43 4.87 17.23 10.70
C ASP A 43 3.96 16.45 9.75
N TYR A 44 2.72 16.91 9.61
CA TYR A 44 1.76 16.31 8.68
C TYR A 44 2.21 16.44 7.22
N GLY A 45 2.82 17.58 6.88
CA GLY A 45 3.41 17.84 5.57
C GLY A 45 4.55 16.88 5.24
N MET A 46 5.45 16.62 6.20
CA MET A 46 6.57 15.69 6.02
C MET A 46 6.10 14.26 5.69
N VAL A 47 5.10 13.74 6.41
CA VAL A 47 4.50 12.43 6.10
C VAL A 47 3.87 12.44 4.71
N GLY A 48 3.19 13.52 4.33
CA GLY A 48 2.62 13.70 2.99
C GLY A 48 3.67 13.66 1.88
N MET A 49 4.81 14.32 2.07
CA MET A 49 5.94 14.32 1.13
C MET A 49 6.51 12.91 0.93
N LEU A 50 6.66 12.15 2.01
CA LEU A 50 7.18 10.78 1.96
C LEU A 50 6.19 9.78 1.35
N SER A 51 4.88 10.04 1.50
CA SER A 51 3.82 9.14 1.06
C SER A 51 3.88 8.82 -0.44
N ILE A 52 4.33 9.77 -1.27
CA ILE A 52 4.45 9.57 -2.72
C ILE A 52 5.42 8.41 -3.03
N PHE A 53 6.56 8.36 -2.33
CA PHE A 53 7.55 7.29 -2.52
C PHE A 53 7.00 5.94 -2.07
N SER A 54 6.31 5.90 -0.92
CA SER A 54 5.67 4.69 -0.42
C SER A 54 4.56 4.18 -1.36
N LEU A 55 3.76 5.09 -1.95
CA LEU A 55 2.72 4.73 -2.92
C LEU A 55 3.31 4.13 -4.19
N ILE A 56 4.38 4.71 -4.73
CA ILE A 56 5.07 4.18 -5.91
C ILE A 56 5.68 2.81 -5.59
N ALA A 57 6.39 2.69 -4.46
CA ALA A 57 7.01 1.43 -4.05
C ALA A 57 5.97 0.32 -3.83
N GLY A 58 4.84 0.63 -3.18
CA GLY A 58 3.73 -0.30 -2.99
C GLY A 58 3.08 -0.73 -4.30
N SER A 59 2.88 0.21 -5.23
CA SER A 59 2.34 -0.10 -6.57
C SER A 59 3.26 -1.03 -7.35
N LEU A 60 4.58 -0.82 -7.27
CA LEU A 60 5.58 -1.70 -7.86
C LEU A 60 5.65 -3.07 -7.17
N GLN A 61 5.54 -3.14 -5.84
CA GLN A 61 5.51 -4.42 -5.11
C GLN A 61 4.32 -5.28 -5.54
N GLU A 62 3.14 -4.66 -5.65
CA GLU A 62 1.92 -5.38 -6.00
C GLU A 62 1.90 -5.78 -7.47
N SER A 63 2.40 -4.92 -8.38
CA SER A 63 2.61 -5.20 -9.82
C SER A 63 1.48 -5.95 -10.55
N GLY A 64 0.26 -5.93 -10.02
CA GLY A 64 -0.86 -6.73 -10.52
C GLY A 64 -0.80 -8.24 -10.21
N PHE A 65 0.15 -8.71 -9.40
CA PHE A 65 0.25 -10.12 -9.00
C PHE A 65 -0.98 -10.59 -8.22
N THR A 66 -1.54 -9.75 -7.35
CA THR A 66 -2.79 -10.05 -6.63
C THR A 66 -3.93 -10.34 -7.61
N ALA A 67 -4.09 -9.49 -8.63
CA ALA A 67 -5.11 -9.66 -9.67
C ALA A 67 -4.82 -10.86 -10.57
N ALA A 68 -3.55 -11.10 -10.93
CA ALA A 68 -3.16 -12.24 -11.75
C ALA A 68 -3.41 -13.57 -11.03
N LEU A 69 -3.08 -13.66 -9.74
CA LEU A 69 -3.40 -14.81 -8.91
C LEU A 69 -4.92 -14.98 -8.79
N ALA A 70 -5.66 -13.93 -8.45
CA ALA A 70 -7.11 -14.02 -8.29
C ALA A 70 -7.87 -14.48 -9.55
N ASN A 71 -7.36 -14.16 -10.75
CA ASN A 71 -7.96 -14.54 -12.02
C ASN A 71 -7.44 -15.88 -12.59
N LYS A 72 -6.44 -16.51 -11.97
CA LYS A 72 -5.87 -17.76 -12.47
C LYS A 72 -6.77 -18.95 -12.10
N ARG A 73 -7.23 -19.72 -13.10
CA ARG A 73 -8.15 -20.86 -12.91
C ARG A 73 -7.55 -22.04 -12.14
N ASP A 74 -6.28 -22.35 -12.41
CA ASP A 74 -5.53 -23.40 -11.71
C ASP A 74 -4.31 -22.76 -11.04
N ILE A 75 -4.41 -22.56 -9.73
CA ILE A 75 -3.31 -22.08 -8.89
C ILE A 75 -2.66 -23.25 -8.19
N SER A 76 -1.33 -23.30 -8.26
CA SER A 76 -0.52 -24.21 -7.47
C SER A 76 0.15 -23.47 -6.30
N HIS A 77 0.56 -24.20 -5.26
CA HIS A 77 1.39 -23.64 -4.19
C HIS A 77 2.70 -23.00 -4.68
N LYS A 78 3.22 -23.46 -5.83
CA LYS A 78 4.43 -22.88 -6.44
C LYS A 78 4.19 -21.45 -6.92
N ASP A 79 3.00 -21.14 -7.40
CA ASP A 79 2.65 -19.79 -7.87
C ASP A 79 2.59 -18.78 -6.72
N TYR A 80 1.99 -19.17 -5.60
CA TYR A 80 1.99 -18.34 -4.39
C TYR A 80 3.40 -18.09 -3.87
N ASN A 81 4.23 -19.14 -3.80
CA ASN A 81 5.61 -18.99 -3.35
C ASN A 81 6.43 -18.11 -4.29
N ALA A 82 6.24 -18.24 -5.61
CA ALA A 82 6.94 -17.41 -6.59
C ALA A 82 6.59 -15.92 -6.41
N VAL A 83 5.30 -15.59 -6.29
CA VAL A 83 4.85 -14.21 -6.05
C VAL A 83 5.35 -13.70 -4.69
N PHE A 84 5.25 -14.51 -3.64
CA PHE A 84 5.74 -14.14 -2.32
C PHE A 84 7.24 -13.79 -2.34
N TRP A 85 8.09 -14.68 -2.84
CA TRP A 85 9.54 -14.44 -2.88
C TRP A 85 9.91 -13.29 -3.80
N PHE A 86 9.20 -13.11 -4.92
CA PHE A 86 9.40 -11.97 -5.80
C PHE A 86 9.03 -10.65 -5.11
N SER A 87 7.82 -10.54 -4.57
CA SER A 87 7.35 -9.31 -3.91
C SER A 87 8.18 -8.98 -2.68
N THR A 88 8.56 -9.95 -1.86
CA THR A 88 9.46 -9.73 -0.71
C THR A 88 10.85 -9.27 -1.14
N GLY A 89 11.43 -9.90 -2.17
CA GLY A 89 12.73 -9.49 -2.72
C GLY A 89 12.69 -8.08 -3.33
N LEU A 90 11.64 -7.78 -4.09
CA LEU A 90 11.43 -6.46 -4.68
C LEU A 90 11.26 -5.38 -3.61
N SER A 91 10.47 -5.64 -2.56
CA SER A 91 10.31 -4.72 -1.44
C SER A 91 11.60 -4.48 -0.68
N ALA A 92 12.39 -5.52 -0.40
CA ALA A 92 13.68 -5.36 0.24
C ALA A 92 14.62 -4.49 -0.62
N CYS A 93 14.62 -4.71 -1.94
CA CYS A 93 15.40 -3.89 -2.88
C CYS A 93 14.93 -2.43 -2.90
N LEU A 94 13.62 -2.19 -3.03
CA LEU A 94 13.04 -0.85 -3.02
C LEU A 94 13.29 -0.12 -1.70
N TYR A 95 13.17 -0.81 -0.56
CA TYR A 95 13.51 -0.27 0.75
C TYR A 95 14.97 0.18 0.82
N LEU A 96 15.93 -0.67 0.38
CA LEU A 96 17.35 -0.31 0.38
C LEU A 96 17.63 0.90 -0.51
N ILE A 97 17.01 0.97 -1.69
CA ILE A 97 17.15 2.12 -2.59
C ILE A 97 16.62 3.38 -1.90
N LEU A 98 15.39 3.34 -1.39
CA LEU A 98 14.76 4.49 -0.73
C LEU A 98 15.49 4.90 0.55
N PHE A 99 16.04 3.96 1.31
CA PHE A 99 16.84 4.20 2.51
C PHE A 99 18.13 4.96 2.18
N LEU A 100 18.80 4.60 1.09
CA LEU A 100 20.00 5.29 0.59
C LEU A 100 19.65 6.65 -0.04
N CYS A 101 18.46 6.77 -0.65
CA CYS A 101 17.95 8.03 -1.19
C CYS A 101 17.37 8.98 -0.13
N ALA A 102 17.07 8.52 1.08
CA ALA A 102 16.54 9.35 2.18
C ALA A 102 17.27 10.69 2.40
N PRO A 103 18.62 10.76 2.46
CA PRO A 103 19.32 12.05 2.57
C PRO A 103 19.12 12.96 1.36
N LEU A 104 19.03 12.40 0.13
CA LEU A 104 18.76 13.18 -1.08
C LEU A 104 17.34 13.77 -1.07
N ILE A 105 16.37 13.00 -0.56
CA ILE A 105 14.98 13.47 -0.38
C ILE A 105 14.95 14.61 0.64
N ALA A 106 15.65 14.48 1.76
CA ALA A 106 15.73 15.52 2.79
C ALA A 106 16.39 16.80 2.27
N GLU A 107 17.43 16.66 1.43
CA GLU A 107 18.10 17.80 0.78
C GLU A 107 17.18 18.49 -0.24
N PHE A 108 16.45 17.72 -1.06
CA PHE A 108 15.49 18.25 -2.04
C PHE A 108 14.37 19.09 -1.40
N TYR A 109 13.87 18.64 -0.24
CA TYR A 109 12.85 19.37 0.52
C TYR A 109 13.44 20.34 1.56
N HIS A 110 14.75 20.55 1.56
CA HIS A 110 15.48 21.44 2.49
C HIS A 110 15.14 21.21 3.97
N THR A 111 14.80 19.98 4.36
CA THR A 111 14.31 19.65 5.70
C THR A 111 15.04 18.40 6.21
N PRO A 112 16.07 18.56 7.07
CA PRO A 112 16.99 17.47 7.43
C PRO A 112 16.33 16.32 8.22
N GLU A 113 15.25 16.64 8.93
CA GLU A 113 14.45 15.70 9.74
C GLU A 113 13.82 14.59 8.88
N LEU A 114 13.57 14.85 7.59
CA LEU A 114 13.07 13.82 6.67
C LEU A 114 14.03 12.63 6.54
N THR A 115 15.33 12.77 6.81
CA THR A 115 16.24 11.63 6.67
C THR A 115 15.88 10.49 7.63
N ALA A 116 15.66 10.82 8.89
CA ALA A 116 15.28 9.82 9.90
C ALA A 116 13.85 9.34 9.68
N LEU A 117 12.94 10.28 9.38
CA LEU A 117 11.53 9.97 9.14
C LEU A 117 11.34 9.08 7.90
N ALA A 118 12.02 9.36 6.80
CA ALA A 118 11.98 8.57 5.56
C ALA A 118 12.42 7.13 5.81
N ARG A 119 13.56 6.95 6.50
CA ARG A 119 14.09 5.60 6.80
C ARG A 119 13.12 4.78 7.64
N TYR A 120 12.46 5.42 8.60
CA TYR A 120 11.44 4.75 9.43
C TYR A 120 10.14 4.50 8.65
N THR A 121 9.71 5.45 7.83
CA THR A 121 8.46 5.38 7.06
C THR A 121 8.52 4.37 5.93
N PHE A 122 9.71 4.13 5.36
CA PHE A 122 9.89 3.18 4.25
C PHE A 122 10.07 1.73 4.68
N LEU A 123 10.34 1.47 5.97
CA LEU A 123 10.48 0.13 6.53
C LEU A 123 9.15 -0.62 6.52
#